data_AF-A0A1N7PCY7-F1
#
_entry.id   AF-A0A1N7PCY7-F1
#
_cell.length_a   1.000
_cell.length_b   1.000
_cell.length_c   1.000
_cell.angle_alpha   90.00
_cell.angle_beta   90.00
_cell.angle_gamma   90.00
#
_symmetry.space_group_name_H-M   'P 1'
#
loop_
_entity.id
_entity.type
_entity.pdbx_description
1 polymer ?
#
loop_
_entity_poly.entity_id
_entity_poly.type
_entity_poly.pdbx_seq_one_letter_code
_entity_poly.pdbx_strand_id
1 'polypeptide(L)'
;MKKLVFLIISCFLMFSCVQKAYKQTVIYTIEIPDSEGVTSVGIRGNDKPLNWDQDMELKKINNKGFYQVKVTYITGYKFTEVKFTRNGEYELQNMPNRRIEFNPSGVSQYKAVFNQPLK
;
A
#
# COMPACT_ATOMS: atom_id res chain seq x y z
N MET A 1 16.66 -46.17 -6.10
CA MET A 1 17.17 -44.78 -6.14
C MET A 1 16.09 -43.74 -6.41
N LYS A 2 15.33 -43.82 -7.52
CA LYS A 2 14.27 -42.85 -7.86
C LYS A 2 13.20 -42.64 -6.76
N LYS A 3 12.78 -43.72 -6.09
CA LYS A 3 11.81 -43.66 -4.98
C LYS A 3 12.33 -42.92 -3.73
N LEU A 4 13.64 -42.99 -3.47
CA LEU A 4 14.29 -42.33 -2.34
C LEU A 4 14.45 -40.82 -2.59
N VAL A 5 14.77 -40.44 -3.82
CA VAL A 5 14.83 -39.03 -4.25
C VAL A 5 13.45 -38.37 -4.15
N PHE A 6 12.39 -39.09 -4.55
CA PHE A 6 11.02 -38.60 -4.44
C PHE A 6 10.59 -38.37 -2.97
N LEU A 7 10.99 -39.28 -2.07
CA LEU A 7 10.71 -39.15 -0.64
C LEU A 7 11.43 -37.93 -0.03
N ILE A 8 12.69 -37.70 -0.39
CA ILE A 8 13.47 -36.55 0.10
C ILE A 8 12.84 -35.23 -0.37
N ILE A 9 12.46 -35.13 -1.66
CA ILE A 9 11.78 -33.94 -2.19
C ILE A 9 10.43 -33.71 -1.49
N SER A 10 9.67 -34.78 -1.23
CA SER A 10 8.41 -34.70 -0.50
C SER A 10 8.58 -34.21 0.95
N CYS A 11 9.68 -34.59 1.63
CA CYS A 11 9.96 -34.11 2.98
C CYS A 11 10.35 -32.63 3.01
N PHE A 12 11.03 -32.10 1.98
CA PHE A 12 11.37 -30.68 1.92
C PHE A 12 10.14 -29.77 1.72
N LEU A 13 9.08 -30.26 1.09
CA LEU A 13 7.82 -29.51 0.92
C LEU A 13 7.05 -29.30 2.24
N MET A 14 7.40 -30.03 3.31
CA MET A 14 6.72 -29.91 4.61
C MET A 14 7.28 -28.79 5.50
N PHE A 15 8.36 -28.10 5.08
CA PHE A 15 8.95 -26.97 5.82
C PHE A 15 8.50 -25.61 5.28
N SER A 16 7.21 -25.43 5.00
CA SER A 16 6.68 -24.10 4.69
C SER A 16 6.64 -23.24 5.96
N CYS A 17 7.75 -22.62 6.32
CA CYS A 17 7.78 -21.58 7.34
C CYS A 17 6.90 -20.41 6.88
N VAL A 18 5.70 -20.30 7.45
CA VAL A 18 4.88 -19.09 7.29
C VAL A 18 5.62 -17.94 7.97
N GLN A 19 6.00 -16.92 7.19
CA GLN A 19 6.65 -15.74 7.71
C GLN A 19 5.74 -15.05 8.74
N LYS A 20 6.28 -14.75 9.93
CA LYS A 20 5.53 -14.04 10.98
C LYS A 20 5.07 -12.67 10.45
N ALA A 21 3.77 -12.42 10.53
CA ALA A 21 3.16 -11.14 10.16
C ALA A 21 3.10 -10.19 11.37
N TYR A 22 3.20 -8.90 11.08
CA TYR A 22 3.15 -7.82 12.07
C TYR A 22 2.08 -6.81 11.67
N LYS A 23 1.55 -6.12 12.68
CA LYS A 23 0.66 -4.98 12.47
C LYS A 23 1.48 -3.77 12.02
N GLN A 24 1.19 -3.26 10.83
CA GLN A 24 1.84 -2.08 10.26
C GLN A 24 0.77 -1.03 9.97
N THR A 25 0.86 0.13 10.62
CA THR A 25 -0.09 1.22 10.44
C THR A 25 0.57 2.33 9.65
N VAL A 26 -0.08 2.79 8.57
CA VAL A 26 0.38 3.95 7.81
C VAL A 26 -0.71 5.02 7.83
N ILE A 27 -0.31 6.24 8.17
CA ILE A 27 -1.14 7.44 8.03
C ILE A 27 -0.71 8.12 6.74
N TYR A 28 -1.54 7.98 5.70
CA TYR A 28 -1.33 8.56 4.39
C TYR A 28 -1.95 9.95 4.34
N THR A 29 -1.18 10.95 3.96
CA THR A 29 -1.66 12.30 3.69
C THR A 29 -1.26 12.69 2.28
N ILE A 30 -2.24 13.10 1.47
CA ILE A 30 -2.02 13.57 0.09
C ILE A 30 -2.49 15.02 -0.01
N GLU A 31 -1.67 15.84 -0.64
CA GLU A 31 -2.05 17.19 -1.09
C GLU A 31 -2.56 17.11 -2.53
N ILE A 32 -3.75 17.67 -2.77
CA ILE A 32 -4.29 17.92 -4.10
C ILE A 32 -4.19 19.45 -4.34
N PRO A 33 -3.17 19.93 -5.08
CA PRO A 33 -2.93 21.37 -5.25
C PRO A 33 -4.08 22.10 -5.95
N ASP A 34 -4.70 21.41 -6.92
CA ASP A 34 -5.88 21.88 -7.64
C ASP A 34 -7.12 21.12 -7.15
N SER A 35 -7.87 21.79 -6.27
CA SER A 35 -9.08 21.22 -5.67
C SER A 35 -10.35 21.43 -6.49
N GLU A 36 -10.26 22.07 -7.66
CA GLU A 36 -11.42 22.27 -8.53
C GLU A 36 -11.90 20.92 -9.11
N GLY A 37 -13.21 20.69 -9.09
CA GLY A 37 -13.80 19.47 -9.64
C GLY A 37 -13.47 18.17 -8.87
N VAL A 38 -12.89 18.24 -7.67
CA VAL A 38 -12.62 17.05 -6.85
C VAL A 38 -13.90 16.57 -6.17
N THR A 39 -14.41 15.42 -6.59
CA THR A 39 -15.58 14.74 -5.99
C THR A 39 -15.17 13.63 -5.02
N SER A 40 -14.05 12.96 -5.27
CA SER A 40 -13.50 11.94 -4.37
C SER A 40 -11.96 11.88 -4.44
N VAL A 41 -11.35 11.46 -3.34
CA VAL A 41 -9.92 11.14 -3.26
C VAL A 41 -9.78 9.78 -2.62
N GLY A 42 -9.05 8.88 -3.27
CA GLY A 42 -8.90 7.50 -2.84
C GLY A 42 -7.44 7.05 -2.78
N ILE A 43 -7.24 5.85 -2.25
CA ILE A 43 -5.99 5.10 -2.31
C ILE A 43 -6.30 3.64 -2.65
N ARG A 44 -5.45 3.07 -3.49
CA ARG A 44 -5.43 1.66 -3.89
C ARG A 44 -4.03 1.11 -3.64
N GLY A 45 -3.90 -0.19 -3.43
CA GLY A 45 -2.62 -0.76 -3.06
C GLY A 45 -2.58 -2.28 -3.07
N ASN A 46 -1.37 -2.81 -2.93
CA ASN A 46 -1.10 -4.23 -3.11
C ASN A 46 -1.54 -5.10 -1.92
N ASP A 47 -1.51 -4.54 -0.70
CA ASP A 47 -1.74 -5.29 0.53
C ASP A 47 -3.10 -4.98 1.15
N LYS A 48 -3.73 -6.00 1.74
CA LYS A 48 -5.00 -5.83 2.47
C LYS A 48 -4.83 -4.88 3.66
N PRO A 49 -5.79 -3.97 3.91
CA PRO A 49 -7.14 -3.94 3.34
C PRO A 49 -7.27 -3.27 1.96
N LEU A 50 -6.20 -2.67 1.43
CA LEU A 50 -6.23 -2.12 0.08
C LEU A 50 -6.28 -3.21 -0.98
N ASN A 51 -6.69 -2.82 -2.17
CA ASN A 51 -6.59 -3.61 -3.39
C ASN A 51 -6.53 -2.64 -4.58
N TRP A 52 -6.20 -3.15 -5.77
CA TRP A 52 -6.07 -2.35 -6.98
C TRP A 52 -7.41 -2.10 -7.71
N ASP A 53 -8.51 -2.70 -7.26
CA ASP A 53 -9.80 -2.63 -7.95
C ASP A 53 -10.74 -1.58 -7.33
N GLN A 54 -10.57 -1.28 -6.03
CA GLN A 54 -11.47 -0.43 -5.27
C GLN A 54 -10.73 0.65 -4.49
N ASP A 55 -11.21 1.89 -4.62
CA ASP A 55 -10.77 3.01 -3.79
C ASP A 55 -11.14 2.83 -2.32
N MET A 56 -10.14 2.95 -1.46
CA MET A 56 -10.36 3.34 -0.08
C MET A 56 -10.37 4.87 -0.01
N GLU A 57 -11.50 5.45 0.40
CA GLU A 57 -11.68 6.91 0.43
C GLU A 57 -10.81 7.59 1.51
N LEU A 58 -10.20 8.73 1.14
CA LEU A 58 -9.50 9.62 2.06
C LEU A 58 -10.41 10.76 2.49
N LYS A 59 -10.33 11.13 3.76
CA LYS A 59 -11.10 12.24 4.32
C LYS A 59 -10.35 13.56 4.13
N LYS A 60 -11.04 14.58 3.65
CA LYS A 60 -10.52 15.96 3.62
C LYS A 60 -10.25 16.44 5.05
N ILE A 61 -9.05 16.93 5.32
CA ILE A 61 -8.65 17.37 6.67
C ILE A 61 -8.51 18.89 6.81
N ASN A 62 -8.48 19.64 5.71
CA ASN A 62 -8.48 21.11 5.72
C ASN A 62 -8.95 21.70 4.38
N ASN A 63 -9.08 23.03 4.33
CA ASN A 63 -9.45 23.77 3.12
C ASN A 63 -8.29 23.96 2.12
N LYS A 64 -7.09 23.48 2.43
CA LYS A 64 -5.87 23.61 1.60
C LYS A 64 -5.65 22.39 0.69
N GLY A 65 -6.68 21.58 0.44
CA GLY A 65 -6.58 20.41 -0.45
C GLY A 65 -5.87 19.19 0.16
N PHE A 66 -5.77 19.08 1.49
CA PHE A 66 -5.19 17.91 2.13
C PHE A 66 -6.24 16.86 2.48
N TYR A 67 -5.92 15.60 2.18
CA TYR A 67 -6.75 14.44 2.46
C TYR A 67 -5.94 13.39 3.21
N GLN A 68 -6.58 12.64 4.11
CA GLN A 68 -5.91 11.67 4.97
C GLN A 68 -6.72 10.38 5.15
N VAL A 69 -5.99 9.26 5.24
CA VAL A 69 -6.52 7.97 5.68
C VAL A 69 -5.49 7.24 6.54
N LYS A 70 -5.98 6.47 7.52
CA LYS A 70 -5.17 5.55 8.32
C LYS A 70 -5.46 4.13 7.87
N VAL A 71 -4.45 3.44 7.37
CA VAL A 71 -4.54 2.04 6.94
C VAL A 71 -3.71 1.17 7.86
N THR A 72 -4.23 0.01 8.24
CA THR A 72 -3.52 -0.98 9.06
C THR A 72 -3.41 -2.28 8.28
N TYR A 73 -2.18 -2.68 7.99
CA TYR A 73 -1.81 -3.93 7.34
C TYR A 73 -1.44 -4.98 8.37
N ILE A 74 -1.72 -6.25 8.08
CA ILE A 74 -1.17 -7.40 8.79
C ILE A 74 -0.25 -8.11 7.80
N THR A 75 1.05 -7.88 7.90
CA THR A 75 2.02 -8.31 6.88
C THR A 75 3.39 -8.64 7.44
N GLY A 76 4.07 -9.60 6.81
CA GLY A 76 5.49 -9.87 7.06
C GLY A 76 6.43 -8.97 6.23
N TYR A 77 5.91 -8.29 5.21
CA TYR A 77 6.70 -7.44 4.33
C TYR A 77 7.19 -6.18 5.04
N LYS A 78 8.29 -5.62 4.55
CA LYS A 78 8.89 -4.38 5.05
C LYS A 78 8.32 -3.13 4.39
N PHE A 79 7.58 -3.29 3.28
CA PHE A 79 6.98 -2.19 2.55
C PHE A 79 5.66 -2.63 1.92
N THR A 80 4.89 -1.65 1.47
CA THR A 80 3.73 -1.83 0.59
C THR A 80 3.83 -0.88 -0.61
N GLU A 81 3.03 -1.16 -1.64
CA GLU A 81 2.90 -0.32 -2.81
C GLU A 81 1.47 0.20 -2.94
N VAL A 82 1.34 1.49 -3.25
CA VAL A 82 0.05 2.17 -3.37
C VAL A 82 0.07 3.19 -4.52
N LYS A 83 -1.12 3.59 -4.95
CA LYS A 83 -1.36 4.81 -5.72
C LYS A 83 -2.57 5.53 -5.16
N PHE A 84 -2.51 6.85 -5.10
CA PHE A 84 -3.67 7.68 -4.86
C PHE A 84 -4.54 7.78 -6.11
N THR A 85 -5.82 8.08 -5.90
CA THR A 85 -6.78 8.33 -6.96
C THR A 85 -7.50 9.67 -6.73
N ARG A 86 -7.85 10.34 -7.82
CA ARG A 86 -8.70 11.54 -7.84
C ARG A 86 -9.89 11.25 -8.73
N ASN A 87 -11.09 11.29 -8.18
CA ASN A 87 -12.33 10.96 -8.90
C ASN A 87 -12.27 9.57 -9.56
N GLY A 88 -11.64 8.59 -8.92
CA GLY A 88 -11.45 7.23 -9.45
C GLY A 88 -10.24 7.04 -10.36
N GLU A 89 -9.60 8.12 -10.81
CA GLU A 89 -8.45 8.07 -11.72
C GLU A 89 -7.12 8.00 -10.96
N TYR A 90 -6.24 7.09 -11.39
CA TYR A 90 -4.92 6.93 -10.78
C TYR A 90 -4.02 8.16 -10.95
N GLU A 91 -3.23 8.44 -9.93
CA GLU A 91 -2.09 9.32 -10.04
C GLU A 91 -0.93 8.68 -10.81
N LEU A 92 0.01 9.53 -11.25
CA LEU A 92 1.31 9.14 -11.81
C LEU A 92 1.13 8.10 -12.93
N GLN A 93 0.24 8.41 -13.88
CA GLN A 93 -0.07 7.54 -15.01
C GLN A 93 1.22 7.15 -15.73
N ASN A 94 1.38 5.85 -16.03
CA ASN A 94 2.57 5.26 -16.64
C ASN A 94 3.87 5.36 -15.81
N MET A 95 3.79 5.78 -14.55
CA MET A 95 4.91 5.75 -13.61
C MET A 95 4.71 4.65 -12.56
N PRO A 96 5.80 4.19 -11.90
CA PRO A 96 5.71 3.20 -10.83
C PRO A 96 4.75 3.59 -9.70
N ASN A 97 4.31 2.59 -8.96
CA ASN A 97 3.57 2.78 -7.72
C ASN A 97 4.44 3.51 -6.68
N ARG A 98 3.79 4.18 -5.74
CA ARG A 98 4.48 4.71 -4.56
C ARG A 98 4.85 3.53 -3.66
N ARG A 99 6.13 3.43 -3.30
CA ARG A 99 6.63 2.44 -2.34
C ARG A 99 6.74 3.06 -0.95
N ILE A 100 6.14 2.41 0.05
CA ILE A 100 6.11 2.88 1.43
C ILE A 100 6.81 1.85 2.30
N GLU A 101 8.02 2.20 2.74
CA GLU A 101 8.74 1.45 3.76
C GLU A 101 8.04 1.62 5.11
N PHE A 102 7.78 0.50 5.78
CA PHE A 102 7.20 0.49 7.11
C PHE A 102 8.26 0.84 8.16
N ASN A 103 7.90 1.72 9.07
CA ASN A 103 8.69 1.99 10.25
C ASN A 103 8.73 0.74 11.15
N PRO A 104 9.90 0.32 11.65
CA PRO A 104 10.02 -0.84 12.54
C PRO A 104 9.16 -0.77 13.82
N SER A 105 8.78 0.44 14.27
CA SER A 105 7.87 0.62 15.41
C SER A 105 6.41 0.23 15.14
N GLY A 106 6.04 -0.03 13.88
CA GLY A 106 4.68 -0.40 13.49
C GLY A 106 3.81 0.77 13.05
N VAL A 107 4.31 2.02 13.11
CA VAL A 107 3.56 3.22 12.70
C VAL A 107 4.41 4.09 11.77
N SER A 108 3.89 4.37 10.57
CA SER A 108 4.55 5.19 9.55
C SER A 108 3.66 6.37 9.16
N GLN A 109 4.30 7.49 8.81
CA GLN A 109 3.65 8.66 8.23
C GLN A 109 4.10 8.78 6.78
N TYR A 110 3.17 8.89 5.85
CA TYR A 110 3.49 9.11 4.44
C TYR A 110 2.81 10.38 3.94
N LYS A 111 3.60 11.30 3.39
CA LYS A 111 3.11 12.57 2.83
C LYS A 111 3.53 12.68 1.37
N ALA A 112 2.63 13.12 0.51
CA ALA A 112 2.88 13.30 -0.91
C ALA A 112 2.02 14.43 -1.49
N VAL A 113 2.36 14.83 -2.72
CA VAL A 113 1.55 15.70 -3.58
C VAL A 113 1.09 14.88 -4.79
N PHE A 114 -0.20 15.01 -5.15
CA PHE A 114 -0.81 14.25 -6.24
C PHE A 114 -0.09 14.52 -7.57
N ASN A 115 0.17 13.47 -8.35
CA ASN A 115 0.95 13.53 -9.61
C ASN A 115 2.37 14.09 -9.50
N GLN A 116 2.89 14.30 -8.29
CA GLN A 116 4.29 14.66 -8.09
C GLN A 116 5.09 13.41 -7.68
N PRO A 117 6.03 12.92 -8.51
CA PRO A 117 6.91 11.83 -8.13
C PRO A 117 7.85 12.28 -7.01
N LEU A 118 8.24 11.33 -6.15
CA LEU A 118 9.32 11.58 -5.18
C LEU A 118 10.63 11.80 -5.95
N LYS A 119 11.40 12.80 -5.53
CA LYS A 119 12.75 13.05 -6.06
C LYS A 119 13.74 11.99 -5.60
#